data_AF-A0A831JY56-F1
#
_entry.id   AF-A0A831JY56-F1
#
_cell.length_a   1.000
_cell.length_b   1.000
_cell.length_c   1.000
_cell.angle_alpha   90.00
_cell.angle_beta   90.00
_cell.angle_gamma   90.00
#
_symmetry.space_group_name_H-M   'P 1'
#
loop_
_entity.id
_entity.type
_entity.pdbx_description
1 polymer ?
#
loop_
_entity_poly.entity_id
_entity_poly.type
_entity_poly.pdbx_seq_one_letter_code
_entity_poly.pdbx_strand_id
1 'polypeptide(L)'
;MKIIEEILADAQTLRDELALQLKLGTAEAKDEFEKLEPHLHKLKRKTHPIADLAGYTTKELAIAAELRIKADTADDAKTALKLAAEELKDGFEKIKKSI
;
A
#
# COMPACT_ATOMS: atom_id res chain seq x y z
N MET A 1 -9.38 -3.61 -9.52
CA MET A 1 -9.68 -3.89 -8.10
C MET A 1 -10.02 -2.58 -7.37
N LYS A 2 -11.22 -2.03 -7.59
CA LYS A 2 -11.54 -0.64 -7.23
C LYS A 2 -11.24 -0.28 -5.76
N ILE A 3 -11.58 -1.16 -4.82
CA ILE A 3 -11.38 -0.93 -3.37
C ILE A 3 -9.88 -0.82 -3.01
N ILE A 4 -9.03 -1.70 -3.55
CA ILE A 4 -7.59 -1.70 -3.22
C ILE A 4 -6.89 -0.50 -3.86
N GLU A 5 -7.32 -0.12 -5.07
CA GLU A 5 -6.84 1.09 -5.75
C GLU A 5 -7.23 2.36 -4.98
N GLU A 6 -8.46 2.44 -4.47
CA GLU A 6 -8.93 3.55 -3.62
C GLU A 6 -8.08 3.66 -2.34
N ILE A 7 -7.84 2.56 -1.63
CA ILE A 7 -7.01 2.55 -0.41
C ILE A 7 -5.57 2.97 -0.72
N LEU A 8 -5.00 2.51 -1.83
CA LEU A 8 -3.66 2.89 -2.26
C LEU A 8 -3.58 4.36 -2.70
N ALA A 9 -4.64 4.90 -3.29
CA ALA A 9 -4.72 6.32 -3.64
C ALA A 9 -4.80 7.21 -2.39
N ASP A 10 -5.57 6.79 -1.38
CA ASP A 10 -5.62 7.45 -0.07
C ASP A 10 -4.24 7.43 0.59
N ALA A 11 -3.60 6.25 0.66
CA ALA A 11 -2.27 6.09 1.23
C ALA A 11 -1.21 6.93 0.49
N GLN A 12 -1.31 7.04 -0.84
CA GLN A 12 -0.45 7.93 -1.63
C GLN A 12 -0.66 9.39 -1.27
N THR A 13 -1.92 9.83 -1.15
CA THR A 13 -2.26 11.20 -0.78
C THR A 13 -1.72 11.55 0.60
N LEU A 14 -1.89 10.65 1.57
CA LEU A 14 -1.33 10.79 2.92
C LEU A 14 0.19 10.85 2.89
N ARG A 15 0.85 9.98 2.13
CA ARG A 15 2.30 9.99 1.95
C ARG A 15 2.78 11.31 1.36
N ASP A 16 2.09 11.84 0.36
CA ASP A 16 2.45 13.12 -0.29
C ASP A 16 2.29 14.31 0.67
N GLU A 17 1.22 14.31 1.47
CA GLU A 17 1.00 15.30 2.54
C GLU A 17 2.10 15.20 3.62
N LEU A 18 2.41 13.99 4.08
CA LEU A 18 3.44 13.73 5.07
C LEU A 18 4.83 14.13 4.59
N ALA A 19 5.16 13.88 3.32
CA ALA A 19 6.43 14.31 2.75
C ALA A 19 6.63 15.84 2.83
N LEU A 20 5.53 16.62 2.78
CA LEU A 20 5.58 18.06 2.99
C LEU A 20 5.74 18.42 4.47
N GLN A 21 4.99 17.75 5.35
CA GLN A 21 4.98 18.04 6.80
C GLN A 21 6.27 17.61 7.50
N LEU A 22 6.85 16.47 7.11
CA LEU A 22 8.08 15.91 7.67
C LEU A 22 9.30 16.80 7.49
N LYS A 23 9.26 17.80 6.59
CA LYS A 23 10.32 18.83 6.52
C LYS A 23 10.54 19.51 7.88
N LEU A 24 9.48 19.63 8.69
CA LEU A 24 9.51 20.17 10.06
C LEU A 24 9.28 19.09 11.14
N GLY A 25 9.15 17.82 10.75
CA GLY A 25 8.84 16.71 11.65
C GLY A 25 10.06 16.14 12.38
N THR A 26 9.79 15.31 13.40
CA THR A 26 10.80 14.65 14.22
C THR A 26 11.63 13.64 13.42
N ALA A 27 12.80 13.28 13.94
CA ALA A 27 13.64 12.26 13.31
C ALA A 27 12.94 10.90 13.26
N GLU A 28 12.20 10.56 14.33
CA GLU A 28 11.44 9.31 14.42
C GLU A 28 10.34 9.23 13.35
N ALA A 29 9.60 10.32 13.13
CA ALA A 29 8.56 10.38 12.12
C ALA A 29 9.13 10.25 10.70
N LYS A 30 10.32 10.79 10.45
CA LYS A 30 11.05 10.62 9.18
C LYS A 30 11.49 9.18 8.98
N ASP A 31 12.08 8.57 10.00
CA ASP A 31 12.54 7.18 9.95
C ASP A 31 11.37 6.21 9.69
N GLU A 32 10.21 6.43 10.32
CA GLU A 32 9.01 5.63 10.05
C GLU A 32 8.47 5.85 8.63
N PHE A 33 8.46 7.09 8.15
CA PHE A 33 8.03 7.42 6.80
C PHE A 33 8.90 6.77 5.74
N GLU A 34 10.23 6.86 5.88
CA GLU A 34 11.20 6.26 4.95
C GLU A 34 11.10 4.74 4.91
N LYS A 35 10.64 4.09 5.98
CA LYS A 35 10.37 2.64 5.99
C LYS A 35 9.08 2.28 5.24
N LEU A 36 8.04 3.10 5.32
CA LEU A 36 6.74 2.81 4.71
C LEU A 36 6.66 3.19 3.22
N GLU A 37 7.35 4.25 2.81
CA GLU A 37 7.36 4.73 1.43
C GLU A 37 7.70 3.64 0.38
N PRO A 38 8.80 2.87 0.50
CA PRO A 38 9.14 1.86 -0.48
C PRO A 38 8.10 0.72 -0.55
N HIS A 39 7.42 0.43 0.56
CA HIS A 39 6.37 -0.60 0.60
C HIS A 39 5.12 -0.15 -0.15
N LEU A 40 4.70 1.12 0.04
CA LEU A 40 3.60 1.70 -0.73
C LEU A 40 3.93 1.72 -2.23
N HIS A 41 5.13 2.15 -2.59
CA HIS A 41 5.55 2.19 -3.99
C HIS A 41 5.58 0.79 -4.63
N LYS A 42 6.09 -0.21 -3.89
CA LYS A 42 6.12 -1.61 -4.33
C LYS A 42 4.71 -2.15 -4.52
N LEU A 43 3.83 -1.96 -3.54
CA LEU A 43 2.45 -2.46 -3.60
C LEU A 43 1.70 -1.82 -4.77
N LYS A 44 1.76 -0.48 -4.90
CA LYS A 44 1.13 0.27 -6.00
C LYS A 44 1.64 -0.17 -7.38
N ARG A 45 2.96 -0.32 -7.57
CA ARG A 45 3.52 -0.78 -8.85
C ARG A 45 3.06 -2.18 -9.24
N LYS A 46 2.82 -3.04 -8.25
CA LYS A 46 2.40 -4.43 -8.48
C LYS A 46 0.90 -4.54 -8.68
N THR A 47 0.10 -3.66 -8.07
CA THR A 47 -1.37 -3.65 -8.20
C THR A 47 -1.90 -2.80 -9.36
N HIS A 48 -1.19 -1.76 -9.78
CA HIS A 48 -1.61 -0.86 -10.87
C HIS A 48 -1.81 -1.56 -12.23
N PRO A 49 -0.96 -2.51 -12.67
CA PRO A 49 -1.16 -3.22 -13.94
C PRO A 49 -2.42 -4.10 -14.00
N ILE A 50 -3.10 -4.30 -12.86
CA ILE A 50 -4.27 -5.17 -12.75
C ILE A 50 -5.56 -4.42 -13.16
N ALA A 51 -5.61 -3.09 -13.01
CA ALA A 51 -6.83 -2.31 -13.27
C ALA A 51 -7.25 -2.28 -14.75
N ASP A 52 -6.28 -2.37 -15.67
CA ASP A 52 -6.50 -2.18 -17.11
C ASP A 52 -6.86 -3.46 -17.88
N LEU A 53 -6.79 -4.65 -17.26
CA LEU A 53 -7.05 -5.93 -17.94
C LEU A 53 -8.16 -6.70 -17.23
N ALA A 54 -9.35 -6.70 -17.80
CA ALA A 54 -10.49 -7.50 -17.37
C ALA A 54 -10.15 -9.00 -17.34
N GLY A 55 -9.81 -9.55 -16.17
CA GLY A 55 -9.47 -10.97 -15.99
C GLY A 55 -8.77 -11.24 -14.66
N TYR A 56 -9.54 -11.21 -13.57
CA TYR A 56 -9.10 -10.99 -12.17
C TYR A 56 -9.06 -12.26 -11.31
N THR A 57 -8.46 -13.36 -11.77
CA THR A 57 -8.45 -14.59 -10.93
C THR A 57 -7.09 -15.27 -10.86
N THR A 58 -6.31 -15.25 -11.94
CA THR A 58 -4.96 -15.84 -11.95
C THR A 58 -3.85 -14.84 -11.60
N LYS A 59 -4.12 -13.54 -11.63
CA LYS A 59 -3.09 -12.49 -11.46
C LYS A 59 -2.93 -12.04 -10.01
N GLU A 60 -4.00 -12.07 -9.22
CA GLU A 60 -3.97 -11.74 -7.79
C GLU A 60 -3.06 -12.71 -7.04
N LEU A 61 -3.17 -14.01 -7.34
CA LEU A 61 -2.29 -15.05 -6.82
C LEU A 61 -0.82 -14.82 -7.23
N ALA A 62 -0.57 -14.45 -8.49
CA ALA A 62 0.78 -14.15 -8.95
C ALA A 62 1.39 -12.95 -8.21
N ILE A 63 0.59 -11.92 -7.95
CA ILE A 63 1.03 -10.70 -7.28
C ILE A 63 1.23 -10.93 -5.79
N ALA A 64 0.33 -11.67 -5.16
CA ALA A 64 0.53 -12.15 -3.79
C ALA A 64 1.84 -12.95 -3.70
N ALA A 65 2.07 -13.90 -4.60
CA ALA A 65 3.31 -14.68 -4.63
C ALA A 65 4.57 -13.81 -4.82
N GLU A 66 4.55 -12.84 -5.75
CA GLU A 66 5.65 -11.89 -5.94
C GLU A 66 5.90 -10.98 -4.74
N LEU A 67 4.83 -10.63 -4.02
CA LEU A 67 4.90 -9.88 -2.76
C LEU A 67 5.21 -10.78 -1.56
N ARG A 68 5.40 -12.09 -1.77
CA ARG A 68 5.60 -13.11 -0.74
C ARG A 68 4.44 -13.19 0.26
N ILE A 69 3.24 -12.82 -0.18
CA ILE A 69 1.98 -12.98 0.51
C ILE A 69 1.50 -14.40 0.22
N LYS A 70 1.31 -15.20 1.27
CA LYS A 70 0.78 -16.55 1.16
C LYS A 70 -0.73 -16.46 0.94
N ALA A 71 -1.20 -17.00 -0.18
CA ALA A 71 -2.61 -17.09 -0.53
C ALA A 71 -2.86 -18.38 -1.31
N ASP A 72 -3.89 -19.13 -0.92
CA ASP A 72 -4.24 -20.40 -1.55
C ASP A 72 -5.26 -20.20 -2.69
N THR A 73 -6.01 -19.10 -2.65
CA THR A 73 -7.00 -18.71 -3.66
C THR A 73 -6.87 -17.25 -4.11
N ALA A 74 -7.52 -16.89 -5.21
CA ALA A 74 -7.59 -15.51 -5.69
C ALA A 74 -8.26 -14.57 -4.68
N ASP A 75 -9.28 -15.06 -3.97
CA ASP A 75 -9.97 -14.30 -2.92
C ASP A 75 -9.08 -14.11 -1.68
N ASP A 76 -8.28 -15.12 -1.31
CA ASP A 76 -7.28 -14.98 -0.25
C ASP A 76 -6.22 -13.94 -0.64
N ALA A 77 -5.74 -14.00 -1.89
CA ALA A 77 -4.77 -13.07 -2.41
C ALA A 77 -5.31 -11.63 -2.40
N LYS A 78 -6.55 -11.45 -2.86
CA LYS A 78 -7.24 -10.16 -2.82
C LYS A 78 -7.41 -9.64 -1.40
N THR A 79 -7.79 -10.50 -0.46
CA THR A 79 -7.97 -10.14 0.95
C THR A 79 -6.63 -9.70 1.56
N ALA A 80 -5.57 -10.46 1.31
CA ALA A 80 -4.25 -10.15 1.84
C ALA A 80 -3.65 -8.87 1.22
N LEU A 81 -3.86 -8.65 -0.08
CA LEU A 81 -3.49 -7.38 -0.74
C LEU A 81 -4.26 -6.20 -0.17
N LYS A 82 -5.54 -6.39 0.16
CA LYS A 82 -6.36 -5.35 0.80
C LYS A 82 -5.83 -5.03 2.20
N LEU A 83 -5.58 -6.04 3.03
CA LEU A 83 -5.02 -5.85 4.37
C LEU A 83 -3.67 -5.13 4.32
N ALA A 84 -2.78 -5.51 3.40
CA ALA A 84 -1.49 -4.84 3.23
C ALA A 84 -1.65 -3.36 2.83
N ALA A 85 -2.65 -3.03 2.00
CA ALA A 85 -2.94 -1.65 1.65
C ALA A 85 -3.50 -0.86 2.84
N GLU A 86 -4.39 -1.45 3.63
CA GLU A 86 -4.95 -0.85 4.86
C GLU A 86 -3.85 -0.60 5.90
N GLU A 87 -2.96 -1.57 6.14
CA GLU A 87 -1.83 -1.43 7.08
C GLU A 87 -0.89 -0.29 6.68
N LEU A 88 -0.62 -0.12 5.38
CA LEU A 88 0.19 0.99 4.88
C LEU A 88 -0.50 2.34 5.11
N LYS A 89 -1.80 2.42 4.82
CA LYS A 89 -2.60 3.63 5.08
C LYS A 89 -2.56 3.98 6.57
N ASP A 90 -2.82 3.01 7.44
CA ASP A 90 -2.80 3.18 8.89
C ASP A 90 -1.42 3.60 9.40
N GLY A 91 -0.35 3.07 8.81
CA GLY A 91 1.03 3.48 9.11
C GLY A 91 1.27 4.96 8.83
N PHE A 92 0.85 5.46 7.67
CA PHE A 92 0.95 6.88 7.35
C PHE A 92 0.04 7.72 8.27
N GLU A 93 -1.17 7.28 8.60
CA GLU A 93 -2.04 7.99 9.55
C GLU A 93 -1.42 8.10 10.94
N LYS A 94 -0.71 7.08 11.41
CA LYS A 94 0.00 7.11 12.70
C LYS A 94 1.14 8.12 12.69
N ILE A 95 1.93 8.16 11.61
CA ILE A 95 2.97 9.18 11.43
C ILE A 95 2.31 10.56 11.48
N LYS A 96 1.23 10.78 10.73
CA LYS A 96 0.51 12.06 10.69
C LYS A 96 0.04 12.53 12.07
N LYS A 97 -0.34 11.61 12.95
CA LYS A 97 -0.76 11.92 14.33
C LYS A 97 0.40 12.21 15.29
N SER A 98 1.63 11.89 14.88
CA SER A 98 2.84 11.93 15.72
C SER A 98 3.75 13.13 15.41
N ILE A 99 3.41 13.94 14.41
CA ILE A 99 4.05 15.22 14.04
C ILE A 99 3.13 16.37 14.38
#